data_AF-A0A2E4EAB9-F1
#
_entry.id   AF-A0A2E4EAB9-F1
#
_cell.length_a   1.000
_cell.length_b   1.000
_cell.length_c   1.000
_cell.angle_alpha   90.00
_cell.angle_beta   90.00
_cell.angle_gamma   90.00
#
_symmetry.space_group_name_H-M   'P 1'
#
loop_
_entity.id
_entity.type
_entity.pdbx_description
1 polymer ?
#
loop_
_entity_poly.entity_id
_entity_poly.type
_entity_poly.pdbx_seq_one_letter_code
_entity_poly.pdbx_strand_id
1 'polypeptide(L)'
;MTINTVYMVAIVLLIVALAIIRATQSYMKASKVSADFETMLNDIDTLLSIEELHCRNNSEQTGVSMKNKMRKYVLTERQQALSGKFTRSSIAKMREAEKARKAKFLDPIAKINLMKLLKLVQ
;
A
#
# COMPACT_ATOMS: atom_id res chain seq x y z
N MET A 1 1.58 -29.39 43.86
CA MET A 1 2.41 -29.15 42.64
C MET A 1 1.61 -28.98 41.35
N THR A 2 0.42 -29.57 41.22
CA THR A 2 -0.45 -29.49 40.03
C THR A 2 -1.11 -28.12 39.81
N ILE A 3 -1.46 -27.41 40.89
CA ILE A 3 -2.09 -26.09 40.83
C ILE A 3 -1.16 -25.05 40.16
N ASN A 4 0.14 -25.05 40.51
CA ASN A 4 1.14 -24.16 39.89
C ASN A 4 1.32 -24.43 38.38
N THR A 5 1.22 -25.69 37.95
CA THR A 5 1.37 -26.06 36.54
C THR A 5 0.17 -25.60 35.71
N VAL A 6 -1.05 -25.70 36.25
CA VAL A 6 -2.26 -25.18 35.59
C VAL A 6 -2.18 -23.65 35.40
N TYR A 7 -1.76 -22.91 36.43
CA TYR A 7 -1.60 -21.45 36.31
C TYR A 7 -0.50 -21.06 35.31
N MET A 8 0.63 -21.77 35.30
CA MET A 8 1.70 -21.53 34.33
C MET A 8 1.24 -21.79 32.89
N VAL A 9 0.48 -22.87 32.64
CA VAL A 9 -0.08 -23.16 31.32
C VAL A 9 -1.09 -22.09 30.90
N ALA A 10 -1.96 -21.64 31.80
CA ALA A 10 -2.92 -20.57 31.52
C ALA A 10 -2.21 -19.25 31.16
N ILE A 11 -1.13 -18.90 31.86
CA ILE A 11 -0.34 -17.70 31.56
C ILE A 11 0.33 -17.80 30.18
N VAL A 12 0.91 -18.97 29.85
CA VAL A 12 1.53 -19.19 28.54
C VAL A 12 0.50 -19.08 27.42
N LEU A 13 -0.69 -19.66 27.58
CA LEU A 13 -1.78 -19.55 26.61
C LEU A 13 -2.23 -18.09 26.44
N LEU A 14 -2.31 -17.32 27.52
CA LEU A 14 -2.66 -15.91 27.48
C LEU A 14 -1.62 -15.10 26.69
N ILE A 15 -0.33 -15.35 26.92
CA ILE A 15 0.77 -14.67 26.21
C ILE A 15 0.72 -14.99 24.71
N VAL A 16 0.49 -16.25 24.35
CA VAL A 16 0.34 -16.68 22.95
C VAL A 16 -0.86 -16.00 22.30
N ALA A 17 -2.01 -15.95 22.97
CA ALA A 17 -3.21 -15.29 22.46
C ALA A 17 -2.98 -13.79 22.20
N LEU A 18 -2.34 -13.08 23.14
CA LEU A 18 -1.99 -11.67 22.99
C LEU A 18 -1.01 -11.43 21.83
N ALA A 19 -0.04 -12.32 21.63
CA ALA A 19 0.88 -12.26 20.51
C ALA A 19 0.15 -12.42 19.17
N ILE A 20 -0.78 -13.36 19.07
CA ILE A 20 -1.62 -13.59 17.87
C ILE A 20 -2.50 -12.36 17.58
N ILE A 21 -3.14 -11.78 18.59
CA ILE A 21 -3.98 -10.58 18.43
C ILE A 21 -3.15 -9.42 17.88
N ARG A 22 -1.97 -9.15 18.47
CA ARG A 22 -1.10 -8.08 17.97
C ARG A 22 -0.60 -8.33 16.55
N ALA A 23 -0.20 -9.57 16.23
CA ALA A 23 0.21 -9.94 14.89
C ALA A 23 -0.93 -9.73 13.87
N THR A 24 -2.17 -10.11 14.24
CA THR A 24 -3.37 -9.93 13.40
C THR A 24 -3.68 -8.46 13.16
N GLN A 25 -3.62 -7.62 14.20
CA GLN A 25 -3.84 -6.17 14.06
C GLN A 25 -2.78 -5.51 13.18
N SER A 26 -1.51 -5.88 13.34
CA SER A 26 -0.42 -5.39 12.48
C SER A 26 -0.61 -5.84 11.03
N TYR A 27 -1.03 -7.09 10.80
CA TYR A 27 -1.36 -7.59 9.46
C TYR A 27 -2.51 -6.81 8.82
N MET A 28 -3.62 -6.61 9.54
CA MET A 28 -4.77 -5.84 9.03
C MET A 28 -4.37 -4.41 8.65
N LYS A 29 -3.57 -3.74 9.48
CA LYS A 29 -3.04 -2.42 9.18
C LYS A 29 -2.16 -2.44 7.93
N ALA A 30 -1.24 -3.40 7.83
CA ALA A 30 -0.36 -3.52 6.66
C ALA A 30 -1.14 -3.81 5.37
N SER A 31 -2.16 -4.68 5.45
CA SER A 31 -3.05 -4.99 4.32
C SER A 31 -3.84 -3.76 3.88
N LYS A 32 -4.38 -2.98 4.82
CA LYS A 32 -5.10 -1.74 4.50
C LYS A 32 -4.18 -0.71 3.84
N VAL A 33 -3.00 -0.47 4.42
CA VAL A 33 -2.00 0.46 3.85
C VAL A 33 -1.62 0.04 2.44
N SER A 34 -1.49 -1.25 2.18
CA SER A 34 -1.16 -1.78 0.86
C SER A 34 -2.28 -1.57 -0.16
N ALA A 35 -3.54 -1.67 0.26
CA ALA A 35 -4.70 -1.35 -0.58
C ALA A 35 -4.79 0.16 -0.86
N ASP A 36 -4.63 0.99 0.16
CA ASP A 36 -4.63 2.46 0.02
C ASP A 36 -3.51 2.93 -0.91
N PHE A 37 -2.33 2.30 -0.83
CA PHE A 37 -1.20 2.56 -1.71
C PHE A 37 -1.52 2.22 -3.17
N GLU A 38 -2.20 1.09 -3.42
CA GLU A 38 -2.60 0.69 -4.78
C GLU A 38 -3.61 1.67 -5.38
N THR A 39 -4.60 2.11 -4.60
CA THR A 39 -5.55 3.17 -4.98
C THR A 39 -4.82 4.46 -5.33
N MET A 40 -3.90 4.92 -4.47
CA MET A 40 -3.10 6.12 -4.71
C MET A 40 -2.32 6.03 -6.03
N LEU A 41 -1.70 4.88 -6.34
CA LEU A 41 -0.98 4.70 -7.60
C LEU A 41 -1.91 4.74 -8.82
N ASN A 42 -3.15 4.24 -8.70
CA ASN A 42 -4.15 4.30 -9.77
C ASN A 42 -4.62 5.75 -10.01
N ASP A 43 -4.84 6.52 -8.94
CA ASP A 43 -5.21 7.93 -9.05
C ASP A 43 -4.10 8.73 -9.75
N ILE A 44 -2.83 8.50 -9.38
CA ILE A 44 -1.69 9.15 -10.02
C ILE A 44 -1.60 8.77 -11.50
N ASP A 45 -1.76 7.49 -11.86
CA ASP A 45 -1.71 7.04 -13.26
C ASP A 45 -2.86 7.62 -14.11
N THR A 46 -4.03 7.78 -13.49
CA THR A 46 -5.19 8.45 -14.10
C THR A 46 -4.88 9.92 -14.37
N LEU A 47 -4.35 10.64 -13.38
CA LEU A 47 -3.96 12.05 -13.54
C LEU A 47 -2.88 12.24 -14.61
N LEU A 48 -1.89 11.36 -14.67
CA LEU A 48 -0.87 11.39 -15.73
C LEU A 48 -1.48 11.15 -17.12
N SER A 49 -2.49 10.27 -17.21
CA SER A 49 -3.18 9.99 -18.46
C SER A 49 -4.07 11.16 -18.91
N ILE A 50 -4.73 11.83 -17.98
CA ILE A 50 -5.48 13.07 -18.23
C ILE A 50 -4.52 14.17 -18.71
N GLU A 51 -3.37 14.36 -18.04
CA GLU A 51 -2.34 15.31 -18.47
C GLU A 51 -1.88 15.01 -19.91
N GLU A 52 -1.58 13.73 -20.21
CA GLU A 52 -1.14 13.33 -21.54
C GLU A 52 -2.20 13.63 -22.62
N LEU A 53 -3.45 13.28 -22.34
CA LEU A 53 -4.57 13.52 -23.25
C LEU A 53 -4.77 15.02 -23.51
N HIS A 54 -4.78 15.84 -22.46
CA HIS A 54 -4.90 17.29 -22.60
C HIS A 54 -3.72 17.92 -23.33
N CYS A 55 -2.50 17.46 -23.08
CA CYS A 55 -1.31 17.95 -23.79
C CYS A 55 -1.36 17.56 -25.27
N ARG A 56 -1.81 16.34 -25.59
CA ARG A 56 -1.94 15.86 -26.97
C ARG A 56 -2.99 16.66 -27.73
N ASN A 57 -4.20 16.78 -27.19
CA ASN A 57 -5.28 17.55 -27.82
C ASN A 57 -4.89 19.01 -28.06
N ASN A 58 -4.22 19.65 -27.09
CA ASN A 58 -3.72 21.01 -27.29
C ASN A 58 -2.62 21.10 -28.34
N SER A 59 -1.68 20.14 -28.36
CA SER A 59 -0.62 20.11 -29.38
C SER A 59 -1.21 19.91 -30.78
N GLU A 60 -2.25 19.10 -30.92
CA GLU A 60 -2.95 18.89 -32.19
C GLU A 60 -3.72 20.14 -32.64
N GLN A 61 -4.31 20.89 -31.70
CA GLN A 61 -5.08 22.11 -32.01
C GLN A 61 -4.22 23.36 -32.21
N THR A 62 -3.09 23.47 -31.50
CA THR A 62 -2.31 24.73 -31.42
C THR A 62 -0.86 24.58 -31.90
N GLY A 63 -0.38 23.35 -32.13
CA GLY A 63 1.02 23.07 -32.50
C GLY A 63 2.03 23.23 -31.36
N VAL A 64 1.61 23.62 -30.15
CA VAL A 64 2.51 23.94 -29.02
C VAL A 64 2.30 22.97 -27.86
N SER A 65 3.39 22.42 -27.33
CA SER A 65 3.35 21.58 -26.14
C SER A 65 3.02 22.39 -24.89
N MET A 66 1.88 22.10 -24.27
CA MET A 66 1.40 22.80 -23.08
C MET A 66 2.02 22.28 -21.78
N LYS A 67 2.75 21.16 -21.82
CA LYS A 67 3.29 20.46 -20.64
C LYS A 67 4.16 21.36 -19.75
N ASN A 68 5.08 22.10 -20.37
CA ASN A 68 5.95 23.03 -19.64
C ASN A 68 5.19 24.25 -19.10
N LYS A 69 4.17 24.70 -19.84
CA LYS A 69 3.31 25.81 -19.42
C LYS A 69 2.48 25.41 -18.20
N MET A 70 1.89 24.22 -18.22
CA MET A 70 1.09 23.67 -17.12
C MET A 70 1.93 23.47 -15.85
N ARG A 71 3.14 22.95 -15.98
CA ARG A 71 4.10 22.85 -14.87
C ARG A 71 4.44 24.21 -14.26
N LYS A 72 4.67 25.23 -15.10
CA LYS A 72 4.90 26.60 -14.63
C LYS A 72 3.68 27.16 -13.92
N TYR A 73 2.47 26.98 -14.46
CA TYR A 73 1.23 27.44 -13.84
C TYR A 73 1.01 26.83 -12.45
N VAL A 74 1.17 25.52 -12.30
CA VAL A 74 1.01 24.87 -10.99
C VAL A 74 2.02 25.41 -9.98
N LEU A 75 3.26 25.63 -10.41
CA LEU A 75 4.30 26.23 -9.56
C LEU A 75 3.94 27.66 -9.15
N THR A 76 3.47 28.50 -10.07
CA THR A 76 3.15 29.91 -9.77
C THR A 76 1.87 30.07 -8.95
N GLU A 77 0.81 29.33 -9.27
CA GLU A 77 -0.52 29.49 -8.65
C GLU A 77 -0.64 28.75 -7.32
N ARG A 78 -0.01 27.57 -7.20
CA ARG A 78 -0.14 26.71 -6.02
C ARG A 78 1.13 26.65 -5.19
N GLN A 79 2.23 27.26 -5.64
CA GLN A 79 3.56 27.15 -5.02
C GLN A 79 4.02 25.70 -4.83
N GLN A 80 3.48 24.79 -5.64
CA GLN A 80 3.74 23.37 -5.58
C GLN A 80 4.64 22.98 -6.75
N ALA A 81 5.86 22.58 -6.42
CA ALA A 81 6.76 22.01 -7.40
C ALA A 81 6.36 20.55 -7.68
N LEU A 82 6.07 20.24 -8.95
CA LEU A 82 5.93 18.87 -9.40
C LEU A 82 7.28 18.16 -9.28
N SER A 83 7.36 17.17 -8.40
CA SER A 83 8.61 16.46 -8.11
C SER A 83 9.20 15.73 -9.31
N GLY A 84 8.39 15.43 -10.33
CA GLY A 84 8.78 14.60 -11.47
C GLY A 84 9.10 13.14 -11.11
N LYS A 85 8.98 12.76 -9.83
CA LYS A 85 9.30 11.41 -9.34
C LYS A 85 8.25 10.38 -9.75
N PHE A 86 7.03 10.83 -9.99
CA PHE A 86 5.91 9.98 -10.40
C PHE A 86 5.74 10.06 -11.91
N THR A 87 6.25 9.03 -12.58
CA THR A 87 6.16 8.78 -14.01
C THR A 87 5.56 7.38 -14.20
N ARG A 88 5.00 7.07 -15.37
CA ARG A 88 4.46 5.71 -15.60
C ARG A 88 5.50 4.61 -15.34
N SER A 89 6.75 4.83 -15.71
CA SER A 89 7.83 3.86 -15.47
C SER A 89 8.19 3.73 -13.99
N SER A 90 8.22 4.82 -13.22
CA SER A 90 8.45 4.75 -11.77
C SER A 90 7.27 4.13 -11.02
N ILE A 91 6.04 4.38 -11.45
CA ILE A 91 4.83 3.72 -10.92
C ILE A 91 4.90 2.21 -11.15
N ALA A 92 5.29 1.76 -12.35
CA ALA A 92 5.47 0.35 -12.64
C ALA A 92 6.48 -0.31 -11.68
N LYS A 93 7.65 0.31 -11.49
CA LYS A 93 8.66 -0.16 -10.52
C LYS A 93 8.14 -0.19 -9.08
N MET A 94 7.38 0.81 -8.67
CA MET A 94 6.75 0.85 -7.34
C MET A 94 5.74 -0.29 -7.16
N ARG A 95 4.93 -0.60 -8.19
CA ARG A 95 4.01 -1.75 -8.15
C ARG A 95 4.75 -3.08 -8.04
N GLU A 96 5.84 -3.25 -8.77
CA GLU A 96 6.68 -4.47 -8.68
C GLU A 96 7.31 -4.62 -7.30
N ALA A 97 7.85 -3.53 -6.74
CA ALA A 97 8.40 -3.52 -5.40
C ALA A 97 7.36 -3.87 -4.32
N GLU A 98 6.14 -3.31 -4.44
CA GLU A 98 5.06 -3.61 -3.51
C GLU A 98 4.55 -5.06 -3.68
N LYS A 99 4.48 -5.59 -4.90
CA LYS A 99 4.19 -7.02 -5.13
C LYS A 99 5.23 -7.92 -4.46
N ALA A 100 6.51 -7.62 -4.62
CA ALA A 100 7.59 -8.37 -3.97
C ALA A 100 7.50 -8.29 -2.43
N ARG A 101 7.11 -7.13 -1.89
CA ARG A 101 6.89 -6.93 -0.46
C ARG A 101 5.66 -7.71 0.05
N LYS A 102 4.52 -7.65 -0.66
CA LYS A 102 3.32 -8.46 -0.37
C LYS A 102 3.68 -9.95 -0.31
N ALA A 103 4.39 -10.44 -1.34
CA ALA A 103 4.80 -11.84 -1.42
C ALA A 103 5.74 -12.28 -0.28
N LYS A 104 6.64 -11.40 0.17
CA LYS A 104 7.60 -11.71 1.24
C LYS A 104 6.96 -11.69 2.63
N PHE A 105 6.02 -10.80 2.89
CA PHE A 105 5.56 -10.50 4.25
C PHE A 105 4.08 -10.78 4.49
N LEU A 106 3.20 -10.52 3.52
CA LEU A 106 1.75 -10.66 3.69
C LEU A 106 1.25 -12.04 3.25
N ASP A 107 1.73 -12.54 2.11
CA ASP A 107 1.29 -13.85 1.58
C ASP A 107 1.56 -15.02 2.52
N PRO A 108 2.72 -15.11 3.21
CA PRO A 108 2.94 -16.17 4.19
C PRO A 108 1.95 -16.10 5.35
N ILE A 109 1.58 -14.90 5.80
CA ILE A 109 0.63 -14.68 6.89
C ILE A 109 -0.80 -15.00 6.43
N ALA A 110 -1.17 -14.64 5.19
CA ALA A 110 -2.46 -14.98 4.61
C ALA A 110 -2.63 -16.50 4.44
N LYS A 111 -1.55 -17.23 4.15
CA LYS A 111 -1.52 -18.70 4.06
C LYS A 111 -1.62 -19.38 5.42
N ILE A 112 -1.21 -18.72 6.49
CA ILE A 112 -1.52 -19.16 7.85
C ILE A 112 -3.03 -19.01 8.01
N ASN A 113 -3.74 -20.12 7.87
CA ASN A 113 -5.18 -20.15 8.01
C ASN A 113 -5.52 -19.83 9.47
N LEU A 114 -5.77 -18.55 9.77
CA LEU A 114 -6.10 -18.06 11.11
C LEU A 114 -7.28 -18.87 11.70
N MET A 115 -8.17 -19.35 10.85
CA MET A 115 -9.31 -20.20 11.20
C MET A 115 -8.87 -21.62 11.62
N LYS A 116 -7.77 -22.16 11.08
CA LYS A 116 -7.16 -23.41 11.58
C LYS A 116 -6.45 -23.19 12.91
N LEU A 117 -5.79 -22.05 13.11
CA LEU A 117 -5.16 -21.72 14.40
C LEU A 117 -6.20 -21.52 15.51
N LEU A 118 -7.32 -20.84 15.21
CA LEU A 118 -8.43 -20.68 16.17
C LEU A 118 -9.08 -22.03 16.52
N LYS A 119 -9.18 -22.96 15.55
CA LYS A 119 -9.67 -24.34 15.79
C LYS A 119 -8.71 -25.22 16.61
N LEU A 120 -7.44 -24.84 16.74
CA LEU A 120 -6.46 -25.57 17.57
C LEU A 120 -6.49 -25.11 19.04
N VAL A 121 -7.23 -24.04 19.35
CA VAL A 121 -7.35 -23.44 20.68
C VAL A 121 -8.74 -23.68 21.32
N GLN A 122 -9.71 -24.20 20.54
CA GLN A 122 -11.00 -24.72 21.04
C GLN A 122 -10.90 -26.22 21.29
#